data_AF-A0A8J4XSR4-F1
#
_entry.id   AF-A0A8J4XSR4-F1
#
_cell.length_a   1.000
_cell.length_b   1.000
_cell.length_c   1.000
_cell.angle_alpha   90.00
_cell.angle_beta   90.00
_cell.angle_gamma   90.00
#
_symmetry.space_group_name_H-M   'P 1'
#
loop_
_entity.id
_entity.type
_entity.pdbx_description
1 polymer ?
#
loop_
_entity_poly.entity_id
_entity_poly.type
_entity_poly.pdbx_seq_one_letter_code
_entity_poly.pdbx_strand_id
1 'polypeptide(L)'
;MVYAKYWNEAMIPSYAAKNDLDFITDVKRICDDGVASVAERAMRRHLWYLSENLIGLAIFDDRISPEQKAEMVEGMKHPSTTKNPRRPESKTPINLNRPLSAFCSVRSMQVLKSLLGGQQPTFLELSPETWNTDSCFKCA
;
A
#
# COMPACT_ATOMS: atom_id res chain seq x y z
N MET A 1 18.80 0.81 -15.70
CA MET A 1 18.03 -0.34 -15.18
C MET A 1 16.83 0.19 -14.40
N VAL A 2 15.59 -0.01 -14.87
CA VAL A 2 14.37 0.56 -14.25
C VAL A 2 14.18 0.11 -12.79
N TYR A 3 14.59 -1.12 -12.47
CA TYR A 3 14.45 -1.71 -11.13
C TYR A 3 15.38 -1.11 -10.07
N ALA A 4 16.52 -0.55 -10.46
CA ALA A 4 17.59 -0.15 -9.52
C ALA A 4 17.11 0.87 -8.47
N LYS A 5 16.26 1.82 -8.87
CA LYS A 5 15.75 2.85 -7.96
C LYS A 5 14.83 2.25 -6.88
N TYR A 6 14.00 1.29 -7.25
CA TYR A 6 13.07 0.63 -6.32
C TYR A 6 13.80 -0.32 -5.39
N TRP A 7 14.84 -1.00 -5.89
CA TRP A 7 15.69 -1.87 -5.08
C TRP A 7 16.38 -1.11 -3.94
N ASN A 8 16.90 0.08 -4.22
CA ASN A 8 17.58 0.89 -3.20
C ASN A 8 16.66 1.28 -2.03
N GLU A 9 15.36 1.42 -2.30
CA GLU A 9 14.34 1.78 -1.29
C GLU A 9 13.63 0.55 -0.71
N ALA A 10 13.94 -0.67 -1.16
CA ALA A 10 13.25 -1.89 -0.74
C ALA A 10 13.41 -2.20 0.76
N MET A 11 14.40 -1.59 1.41
CA MET A 11 14.64 -1.71 2.85
C MET A 11 13.68 -0.84 3.70
N ILE A 12 12.90 0.05 3.08
CA ILE A 12 11.94 0.94 3.77
C ILE A 12 10.53 0.36 3.59
N PRO A 13 9.95 -0.28 4.62
CA PRO A 13 8.68 -1.01 4.47
C PRO A 13 7.49 -0.12 4.12
N SER A 14 7.45 1.13 4.63
CA SER A 14 6.40 2.09 4.34
C SER A 14 6.35 2.46 2.85
N TYR A 15 7.51 2.44 2.17
CA TYR A 15 7.64 2.80 0.75
C TYR A 15 7.24 1.67 -0.19
N ALA A 16 7.21 0.43 0.30
CA ALA A 16 7.05 -0.76 -0.52
C ALA A 16 5.79 -0.74 -1.40
N ALA A 17 4.64 -0.33 -0.84
CA ALA A 17 3.38 -0.34 -1.59
C ALA A 17 3.38 0.63 -2.77
N LYS A 18 3.85 1.86 -2.55
CA LYS A 18 3.97 2.87 -3.61
C LYS A 18 5.03 2.48 -4.63
N ASN A 19 6.18 1.97 -4.16
CA ASN A 19 7.27 1.54 -5.02
C ASN A 19 6.84 0.45 -6.01
N ASP A 20 6.10 -0.55 -5.55
CA ASP A 20 5.66 -1.63 -6.42
C ASP A 20 4.65 -1.16 -7.50
N LEU A 21 3.72 -0.28 -7.14
CA LEU A 21 2.76 0.28 -8.12
C LEU A 21 3.45 1.21 -9.13
N ASP A 22 4.36 2.06 -8.64
CA ASP A 22 5.14 2.96 -9.49
C ASP A 22 6.06 2.16 -10.41
N PHE A 23 6.67 1.07 -9.93
CA PHE A 23 7.54 0.21 -10.76
C PHE A 23 6.79 -0.39 -11.94
N ILE A 24 5.57 -0.90 -11.70
CA ILE A 24 4.75 -1.49 -12.76
C ILE A 24 4.33 -0.41 -13.77
N THR A 25 4.00 0.78 -13.29
CA THR A 25 3.68 1.94 -14.14
C THR A 25 4.88 2.34 -15.01
N ASP A 26 6.08 2.38 -14.43
CA ASP A 26 7.29 2.74 -15.14
C ASP A 26 7.73 1.70 -16.17
N VAL A 27 7.61 0.42 -15.82
CA VAL A 27 7.88 -0.67 -16.77
C VAL A 27 6.93 -0.60 -17.96
N LYS A 28 5.62 -0.36 -17.74
CA LYS A 28 4.63 -0.18 -18.82
C LYS A 28 4.92 1.03 -19.70
N ARG A 29 5.54 2.07 -19.14
CA ARG A 29 5.89 3.29 -19.86
C ARG A 29 7.17 3.17 -20.70
N ILE A 30 8.15 2.41 -20.22
CA ILE A 30 9.52 2.42 -20.77
C ILE A 30 9.82 1.16 -21.59
N CYS A 31 9.21 0.03 -21.25
CA CYS A 31 9.43 -1.25 -21.92
C CYS A 31 8.37 -1.54 -22.98
N ASP A 32 8.67 -2.46 -23.88
CA ASP A 32 7.70 -3.04 -24.81
C ASP A 32 6.63 -3.86 -24.06
N ASP A 33 5.46 -4.01 -24.68
CA ASP A 33 4.32 -4.72 -24.09
C ASP A 33 4.65 -6.16 -23.68
N GLY A 34 5.54 -6.83 -24.42
CA GLY A 34 6.01 -8.17 -24.11
C GLY A 34 6.73 -8.22 -22.76
N VAL A 35 7.76 -7.37 -22.59
CA VAL A 35 8.49 -7.25 -21.32
C VAL A 35 7.60 -6.74 -20.20
N ALA A 36 6.75 -5.74 -20.46
CA ALA A 36 5.86 -5.18 -19.47
C ALA A 36 4.86 -6.20 -18.92
N SER A 37 4.28 -7.02 -19.80
CA SER A 37 3.39 -8.13 -19.43
C SER A 37 4.10 -9.18 -18.55
N VAL A 38 5.33 -9.57 -18.91
CA VAL A 38 6.11 -10.53 -18.14
C VAL A 38 6.48 -9.98 -16.76
N ALA A 39 6.93 -8.72 -16.69
CA ALA A 39 7.27 -8.04 -15.45
C ALA A 39 6.05 -7.86 -14.54
N GLU A 40 4.91 -7.43 -15.08
CA GLU A 40 3.66 -7.32 -14.33
C GLU A 40 3.25 -8.69 -13.76
N ARG A 41 3.35 -9.77 -14.55
CA ARG A 41 3.09 -11.14 -14.08
C ARG A 41 4.05 -11.59 -12.99
N ALA A 42 5.29 -11.12 -12.98
CA ALA A 42 6.24 -11.40 -11.91
C ALA A 42 5.85 -10.63 -10.63
N MET A 43 5.57 -9.33 -10.74
CA MET A 43 5.18 -8.48 -9.60
C MET A 43 3.88 -8.91 -8.94
N ARG A 44 2.91 -9.40 -9.72
CA ARG A 44 1.65 -9.95 -9.18
C ARG A 44 1.86 -11.08 -8.17
N ARG A 45 2.99 -11.81 -8.24
CA ARG A 45 3.34 -12.87 -7.28
C ARG A 45 3.99 -12.30 -6.01
N HIS A 46 4.55 -11.10 -6.09
CA HIS A 46 5.18 -10.39 -4.97
C HIS A 46 4.18 -9.56 -4.16
N LEU A 47 3.11 -9.10 -4.80
CA LEU A 47 2.08 -8.21 -4.24
C LEU A 47 1.08 -8.86 -3.27
N TRP A 48 1.39 -10.06 -2.74
CA TRP A 48 0.54 -10.75 -1.78
C TRP A 48 0.32 -9.95 -0.49
N TYR A 49 1.28 -9.08 -0.15
CA TYR A 49 1.22 -8.22 1.04
C TYR A 49 0.38 -6.95 0.84
N LEU A 50 0.20 -6.53 -0.43
CA LEU A 50 -0.56 -5.34 -0.80
C LEU A 50 -2.06 -5.55 -0.55
N SER A 51 -2.55 -6.78 -0.69
CA SER A 51 -3.92 -7.11 -0.30
C SER A 51 -3.98 -7.44 1.19
N GLU A 52 -4.68 -6.59 1.94
CA GLU A 52 -5.24 -6.86 3.27
C GLU A 52 -4.34 -6.73 4.49
N ASN A 53 -3.04 -7.02 4.46
CA ASN A 53 -2.23 -7.02 5.70
C ASN A 53 -1.36 -5.78 5.86
N LEU A 54 -0.43 -5.55 4.92
CA LEU A 54 0.67 -4.60 5.14
C LEU A 54 0.49 -3.27 4.40
N ILE A 55 -0.54 -3.13 3.57
CA ILE A 55 -0.88 -1.86 2.91
C ILE A 55 -1.06 -0.69 3.91
N GLY A 56 -1.49 -0.99 5.14
CA GLY A 56 -1.63 0.00 6.20
C GLY A 56 -0.31 0.70 6.57
N LEU A 57 0.85 0.10 6.28
CA LEU A 57 2.15 0.73 6.51
C LEU A 57 2.44 1.89 5.56
N ALA A 58 1.76 1.93 4.42
CA ALA A 58 1.97 3.00 3.45
C ALA A 58 1.49 4.36 3.97
N ILE A 59 0.69 4.43 5.04
CA ILE A 59 0.32 5.71 5.67
C ILE A 59 1.55 6.50 6.19
N PHE A 60 2.65 5.80 6.46
CA PHE A 60 3.92 6.38 6.89
C PHE A 60 4.82 6.80 5.71
N ASP A 61 4.41 6.56 4.47
CA ASP A 61 5.10 7.09 3.28
C ASP A 61 4.81 8.59 3.15
N ASP A 62 5.84 9.42 3.18
CA ASP A 62 5.77 10.87 3.04
C ASP A 62 5.46 11.34 1.62
N ARG A 63 5.61 10.45 0.63
CA ARG A 63 5.30 10.70 -0.79
C ARG A 63 3.82 10.51 -1.11
N ILE A 64 3.02 10.02 -0.17
CA ILE A 64 1.56 9.87 -0.31
C ILE A 64 0.89 11.14 0.22
N SER A 65 -0.02 11.71 -0.55
CA SER A 65 -0.70 12.96 -0.18
C SER A 65 -1.62 12.77 1.04
N PRO A 66 -1.86 13.84 1.83
CA PRO A 66 -2.79 13.80 2.94
C PRO A 66 -4.19 13.28 2.56
N GLU A 67 -4.69 13.65 1.38
CA GLU A 67 -6.00 13.22 0.88
C GLU A 67 -6.02 11.71 0.64
N GLN A 68 -4.97 11.17 0.00
CA GLN A 68 -4.87 9.74 -0.22
C GLN A 68 -4.69 8.96 1.09
N LYS A 69 -3.99 9.52 2.08
CA LYS A 69 -3.90 8.94 3.43
C LYS A 69 -5.27 8.89 4.10
N ALA A 70 -6.08 9.94 3.98
CA ALA A 70 -7.45 9.94 4.49
C ALA A 70 -8.30 8.84 3.82
N GLU A 71 -8.24 8.72 2.50
CA GLU A 71 -8.95 7.64 1.77
C GLU A 71 -8.50 6.24 2.21
N MET A 72 -7.21 6.05 2.48
CA MET A 72 -6.70 4.78 2.99
C MET A 72 -7.26 4.47 4.38
N VAL A 73 -7.34 5.46 5.27
CA VAL A 73 -7.94 5.30 6.60
C VAL A 73 -9.42 4.96 6.49
N GLU A 74 -10.16 5.62 5.60
CA GLU A 74 -11.56 5.31 5.34
C GLU A 74 -11.74 3.87 4.79
N GLY A 75 -10.89 3.45 3.84
CA GLY A 75 -10.87 2.07 3.34
C GLY A 75 -10.47 1.03 4.39
N MET A 76 -9.73 1.45 5.42
CA MET A 76 -9.40 0.61 6.58
C MET A 76 -10.54 0.54 7.61
N LYS A 77 -11.35 1.60 7.76
CA LYS A 77 -12.50 1.66 8.67
C LYS A 77 -13.72 0.93 8.10
N HIS A 78 -13.96 1.10 6.81
CA HIS A 78 -15.14 0.54 6.14
C HIS A 78 -14.75 -0.66 5.26
N PRO A 79 -15.27 -1.87 5.53
CA PRO A 79 -15.05 -2.98 4.62
C PRO A 79 -15.63 -2.63 3.25
N SER A 80 -14.80 -2.63 2.21
CA SER A 80 -15.27 -2.45 0.84
C SER A 80 -16.35 -3.50 0.54
N THR A 81 -17.51 -3.07 0.05
CA THR A 81 -18.58 -3.97 -0.43
C THR A 81 -18.14 -4.79 -1.64
N THR A 82 -17.09 -4.33 -2.33
CA THR A 82 -16.41 -5.08 -3.37
C THR A 82 -15.43 -6.07 -2.72
N LYS A 83 -15.61 -7.36 -3.01
CA LYS A 83 -14.66 -8.42 -2.62
C LYS A 83 -13.27 -8.03 -3.10
N ASN A 84 -12.37 -7.62 -2.21
CA ASN A 84 -10.97 -7.44 -2.56
C ASN A 84 -10.44 -8.77 -3.11
N PRO A 85 -9.77 -8.79 -4.29
CA PRO A 85 -9.26 -10.02 -4.86
C PRO A 85 -8.29 -10.67 -3.87
N ARG A 86 -8.76 -11.80 -3.36
CA ARG A 86 -8.40 -12.44 -2.10
C ARG A 86 -7.11 -13.25 -2.24
N ARG A 87 -6.08 -12.99 -1.44
CA ARG A 87 -4.97 -13.95 -1.20
C ARG A 87 -4.17 -14.41 -2.44
N PRO A 88 -2.98 -15.01 -2.23
CA PRO A 88 -2.28 -15.77 -3.28
C PRO A 88 -3.10 -16.91 -3.93
N GLU A 89 -4.24 -17.30 -3.34
CA GLU A 89 -5.13 -18.37 -3.84
C GLU A 89 -6.20 -17.89 -4.83
N SER A 90 -6.42 -16.58 -4.99
CA SER A 90 -7.38 -16.07 -5.96
C SER A 90 -6.83 -16.18 -7.38
N LYS A 91 -7.60 -16.86 -8.24
CA LYS A 91 -7.37 -16.88 -9.69
C LYS A 91 -7.58 -15.51 -10.36
N THR A 92 -8.13 -14.51 -9.65
CA THR A 92 -8.33 -13.17 -10.20
C THR A 92 -7.10 -12.28 -9.96
N PRO A 93 -6.48 -11.76 -11.04
CA PRO A 93 -5.34 -10.86 -10.93
C PRO A 93 -5.70 -9.57 -10.17
N ILE A 94 -4.84 -9.12 -9.26
CA ILE A 94 -4.94 -7.83 -8.56
C ILE A 94 -5.05 -6.69 -9.59
N ASN A 95 -6.09 -5.85 -9.57
CA ASN A 95 -6.12 -4.70 -10.47
C ASN A 95 -5.17 -3.61 -9.94
N LEU A 96 -4.01 -3.47 -10.57
CA LEU A 96 -2.93 -2.56 -10.17
C LEU A 96 -3.15 -1.12 -10.59
N ASN A 97 -4.16 -0.85 -11.43
CA ASN A 97 -4.51 0.51 -11.86
C ASN A 97 -5.46 1.19 -10.86
N ARG A 98 -5.44 0.77 -9.59
CA ARG A 98 -6.29 1.30 -8.53
C ARG A 98 -5.45 2.11 -7.54
N PRO A 99 -6.03 3.12 -6.88
CA PRO A 99 -5.34 3.86 -5.82
C PRO A 99 -5.03 2.95 -4.63
N LEU A 100 -4.05 3.33 -3.80
CA LEU A 100 -3.64 2.57 -2.61
C LEU A 100 -4.79 2.32 -1.63
N SER A 101 -5.71 3.28 -1.53
CA SER A 101 -6.95 3.20 -0.74
C SER A 101 -7.82 2.01 -1.13
N ALA A 102 -7.82 1.59 -2.40
CA ALA A 102 -8.60 0.45 -2.86
C ALA A 102 -8.08 -0.92 -2.39
N PHE A 103 -6.84 -0.99 -1.89
CA PHE A 103 -6.27 -2.21 -1.32
C PHE A 103 -6.41 -2.28 0.21
N CYS A 104 -6.80 -1.16 0.83
CA CYS A 104 -7.04 -1.07 2.26
C CYS A 104 -8.28 -1.88 2.66
N SER A 105 -8.25 -2.40 3.89
CA SER A 105 -9.34 -3.18 4.47
C SER A 105 -9.31 -3.14 5.99
N VAL A 106 -10.38 -3.62 6.61
CA VAL A 106 -10.47 -3.82 8.07
C VAL A 106 -9.31 -4.68 8.61
N ARG A 107 -8.81 -5.64 7.82
CA ARG A 107 -7.66 -6.46 8.21
C ARG A 107 -6.37 -5.64 8.29
N SER A 108 -6.21 -4.66 7.41
CA SER A 108 -5.04 -3.79 7.39
C SER A 108 -5.02 -2.90 8.64
N MET A 109 -6.20 -2.45 9.08
CA MET A 109 -6.37 -1.75 10.35
C MET A 109 -5.99 -2.62 11.55
N GLN A 110 -6.40 -3.90 11.56
CA GLN A 110 -6.08 -4.83 12.66
C GLN A 110 -4.57 -5.09 12.75
N VAL A 111 -3.90 -5.30 11.62
CA VAL A 111 -2.45 -5.50 11.56
C VAL A 111 -1.74 -4.22 12.01
N LEU A 112 -2.13 -3.06 11.49
CA LEU A 112 -1.56 -1.77 11.89
C LEU A 112 -1.67 -1.54 13.40
N LYS A 113 -2.85 -1.76 13.99
CA LYS A 113 -3.04 -1.67 15.45
C LYS A 113 -2.13 -2.61 16.21
N SER A 114 -1.96 -3.84 15.71
CA SER A 114 -1.10 -4.84 16.35
C SER A 114 0.37 -4.41 16.32
N LEU A 115 0.82 -3.81 15.22
CA LEU A 115 2.18 -3.26 15.08
C LEU A 115 2.40 -2.03 15.98
N LEU A 116 1.37 -1.21 16.19
CA LEU A 116 1.40 -0.03 17.06
C LEU A 116 1.15 -0.37 18.56
N GLY A 117 1.40 -1.61 18.97
CA GLY A 117 1.28 -2.02 20.38
C GLY A 117 -0.15 -2.26 20.88
N GLY A 118 -1.10 -2.50 19.98
CA GLY A 118 -2.47 -2.90 20.30
C GLY A 118 -3.41 -1.75 20.70
N GLN A 119 -2.91 -0.52 20.78
CA GLN A 119 -3.73 0.66 21.02
C GLN A 119 -4.40 1.15 19.74
N GLN A 120 -5.55 1.82 19.87
CA GLN A 120 -6.15 2.56 18.76
C GLN A 120 -5.28 3.79 18.52
N PRO A 121 -4.58 3.90 17.37
CA PRO A 121 -3.78 5.07 17.08
C PRO A 121 -4.68 6.31 16.98
N THR A 122 -4.57 7.20 17.97
CA THR A 122 -5.39 8.41 18.09
C THR A 122 -5.22 9.32 16.89
N PHE A 123 -4.05 9.31 16.25
CA PHE A 123 -3.78 10.10 15.06
C PHE A 123 -4.67 9.71 13.87
N LEU A 124 -5.15 8.46 13.76
CA LEU A 124 -6.03 8.05 12.66
C LEU A 124 -7.42 8.71 12.70
N GLU A 125 -7.78 9.36 13.82
CA GLU A 125 -9.00 10.17 13.94
C GLU A 125 -8.75 11.66 13.64
N LEU A 126 -7.49 12.06 13.46
CA LEU A 126 -7.09 13.42 13.12
C LEU A 126 -6.85 13.55 11.61
N SER A 127 -6.85 14.79 11.10
CA SER A 127 -6.44 15.09 9.72
C SER A 127 -5.02 14.60 9.45
N PRO A 128 -4.73 13.94 8.32
CA PRO A 128 -3.37 13.51 7.96
C PRO A 128 -2.33 14.63 7.92
N GLU A 129 -2.76 15.87 7.75
CA GLU A 129 -1.92 17.08 7.80
C GLU A 129 -1.30 17.30 9.19
N THR A 130 -1.98 16.85 10.25
CA THR A 130 -1.53 17.03 11.64
C THR A 130 -0.80 15.82 12.20
N TRP A 131 -0.70 14.70 11.47
CA TRP A 131 -0.06 13.49 11.99
C TRP A 131 1.42 13.71 12.35
N ASN A 132 2.12 14.57 11.60
CA ASN A 132 3.51 14.93 11.89
C ASN A 132 3.69 15.74 13.19
N THR A 133 2.62 16.15 13.88
CA THR A 133 2.70 16.76 15.20
C THR A 133 2.37 15.77 16.32
N ASP A 134 1.77 14.63 16.01
CA ASP A 134 1.40 13.59 16.96
C ASP A 134 2.62 12.71 17.33
N SER A 135 2.87 12.55 18.63
CA SER A 135 3.99 11.73 19.12
C SER A 135 3.85 10.25 18.81
N CYS A 136 2.61 9.73 18.73
CA CYS A 136 2.33 8.33 18.38
C CYS A 136 2.70 8.05 16.93
N PHE A 137 2.49 9.01 16.02
CA PHE A 137 2.89 8.88 14.62
C PHE A 137 4.42 8.95 14.45
N LYS A 138 5.10 9.81 15.19
CA LYS A 138 6.58 9.94 15.11
C LYS A 138 7.36 8.75 15.67
N CYS A 139 6.76 7.99 16.58
CA CYS A 139 7.39 6.83 17.19
C CYS A 139 7.22 5.54 16.37
N ALA A 140 6.41 5.58 15.30
CA ALA A 140 6.11 4.46 14.42
C ALA A 140 7.03 4.45 13.18
#